data_AF-A0A7V6X2F6-F1
#
_entry.id   AF-A0A7V6X2F6-F1
#
_cell.length_a   1.000
_cell.length_b   1.000
_cell.length_c   1.000
_cell.angle_alpha   90.00
_cell.angle_beta   90.00
_cell.angle_gamma   90.00
#
_symmetry.space_group_name_H-M   'P 1'
#
loop_
_entity.id
_entity.type
_entity.pdbx_description
1 polymer ?
#
loop_
_entity_poly.entity_id
_entity_poly.type
_entity_poly.pdbx_seq_one_letter_code
_entity_poly.pdbx_strand_id
1 'polypeptide(L)'
;MVKKLADILEEKGINVSFQYGGKAPDEIVDREIKKEPHPRVKKLKDQYLNTLSSASMEFPYWYSRKFMELDGEVPEIRRAAALKHAFSHITPTIWPGELLVGGKTYHYRGSFPMPWESEGYFMAKEDELYQNAL
;
A
#
# COMPACT_ATOMS: atom_id res chain seq x y z
N MET A 1 35.32 -39.06 10.09
CA MET A 1 34.23 -38.31 9.40
C MET A 1 33.54 -37.46 10.46
N VAL A 2 33.46 -36.13 10.29
CA VAL A 2 32.88 -35.24 11.30
C VAL A 2 31.37 -35.43 11.31
N LYS A 3 30.79 -35.87 12.44
CA LYS A 3 29.34 -36.03 12.60
C LYS A 3 28.67 -34.65 12.58
N LYS A 4 27.53 -34.52 11.91
CA LYS A 4 26.77 -33.26 11.93
C LYS A 4 26.08 -33.12 13.29
N LEU A 5 25.82 -31.87 13.69
CA LEU A 5 25.14 -31.57 14.95
C LEU A 5 23.77 -32.27 15.07
N ALA A 6 23.05 -32.40 13.94
CA ALA A 6 21.79 -33.13 13.86
C ALA A 6 21.96 -34.61 14.26
N ASP A 7 22.96 -35.30 13.73
CA ASP A 7 23.26 -36.71 14.01
C ASP A 7 23.58 -36.93 15.51
N ILE A 8 24.32 -36.00 16.12
CA ILE A 8 24.71 -36.05 17.55
C ILE A 8 23.50 -35.86 18.47
N LEU A 9 22.55 -35.00 18.07
CA LEU A 9 21.36 -34.71 18.86
C LEU A 9 20.32 -35.83 18.72
N GLU A 10 20.21 -36.44 17.55
CA GLU A 10 19.38 -37.64 17.32
C GLU A 10 19.89 -38.84 18.14
N GLU A 11 21.20 -39.06 18.21
CA GLU A 11 21.81 -40.08 19.10
C GLU A 11 21.48 -39.86 20.59
N LYS A 12 21.19 -38.62 20.99
CA LYS A 12 20.79 -38.25 22.36
C LYS A 12 19.27 -38.27 22.57
N GLY A 13 18.50 -38.74 21.59
CA GLY A 13 17.04 -38.79 21.65
C GLY A 13 16.37 -37.42 21.52
N ILE A 14 17.11 -36.38 21.11
CA ILE A 14 16.59 -35.03 20.90
C ILE A 14 16.39 -34.85 19.40
N ASN A 15 15.15 -35.06 18.94
CA ASN A 15 14.83 -34.88 17.53
C ASN A 15 14.79 -33.39 17.16
N VAL A 16 15.77 -32.96 16.38
CA VAL A 16 15.94 -31.56 15.92
C VAL A 16 15.34 -31.36 14.52
N SER A 17 14.76 -32.39 13.92
CA SER A 17 14.15 -32.28 12.61
C SER A 17 12.79 -31.60 12.72
N PHE A 18 12.58 -30.53 11.96
CA PHE A 18 11.28 -29.86 11.81
C PHE A 18 10.30 -30.70 10.95
N GLN A 19 10.28 -32.02 11.15
CA GLN A 19 9.43 -32.95 10.42
C GLN A 19 8.14 -33.21 11.20
N TYR A 20 7.00 -32.86 10.61
CA TYR A 20 5.67 -33.19 11.13
C TYR A 20 4.90 -33.97 10.06
N GLY A 21 4.44 -35.17 10.38
CA GLY A 21 3.54 -35.95 9.51
C GLY A 21 4.17 -36.74 8.35
N GLY A 22 5.50 -36.80 8.22
CA GLY A 22 6.16 -37.58 7.16
C GLY A 22 7.66 -37.30 7.04
N LYS A 23 8.30 -37.91 6.02
CA LYS A 23 9.71 -37.64 5.67
C LYS A 23 9.79 -36.31 4.91
N ALA A 24 10.58 -35.35 5.41
CA ALA A 24 10.80 -34.11 4.65
C ALA A 24 11.46 -34.42 3.30
N PRO A 25 11.07 -33.73 2.23
CA PRO A 25 11.68 -33.90 0.92
C PRO A 25 13.16 -33.52 0.96
N ASP A 26 13.96 -34.20 0.12
CA ASP A 26 15.41 -34.05 0.08
C ASP A 26 15.86 -32.67 -0.46
N GLU A 27 14.93 -31.94 -1.10
CA GLU A 27 15.14 -30.59 -1.63
C GLU A 27 14.03 -29.63 -1.15
N ILE A 28 14.28 -28.32 -1.26
CA ILE A 28 13.26 -27.29 -0.99
C ILE A 28 12.14 -27.46 -2.02
N VAL A 29 11.00 -27.96 -1.58
CA VAL A 29 9.79 -28.07 -2.41
C VAL A 29 8.84 -26.92 -2.12
N ASP A 30 7.98 -26.63 -3.10
CA ASP A 30 6.87 -25.69 -2.92
C ASP A 30 5.86 -26.21 -1.89
N ARG A 31 4.94 -25.35 -1.45
CA ARG A 31 3.88 -25.72 -0.51
C ARG A 31 3.04 -26.88 -1.06
N GLU A 32 2.77 -27.87 -0.21
CA GLU A 32 1.91 -29.01 -0.54
C GLU A 32 0.50 -28.56 -0.98
N ILE A 33 -0.04 -27.53 -0.32
CA ILE A 33 -1.34 -26.96 -0.65
C ILE A 33 -1.17 -25.77 -1.59
N LYS A 34 -1.53 -25.97 -2.86
CA LYS A 34 -1.58 -24.93 -3.88
C LYS A 34 -2.98 -24.31 -3.92
N LYS A 35 -3.11 -23.10 -3.37
CA LYS A 35 -4.37 -22.34 -3.40
C LYS A 35 -4.39 -21.42 -4.61
N GLU A 36 -5.40 -21.60 -5.46
CA GLU A 36 -5.65 -20.68 -6.57
C GLU A 36 -6.61 -19.56 -6.13
N PRO A 37 -6.30 -18.29 -6.42
CA PRO A 37 -7.22 -17.20 -6.14
C PRO A 37 -8.45 -17.29 -7.05
N HIS A 38 -9.60 -16.83 -6.54
CA HIS A 38 -10.80 -16.71 -7.35
C HIS A 38 -10.53 -15.84 -8.61
N PRO A 39 -11.09 -16.15 -9.80
CA PRO A 39 -10.78 -15.42 -11.04
C PRO A 39 -10.92 -13.90 -10.95
N ARG A 40 -11.90 -13.42 -10.18
CA ARG A 40 -12.09 -11.99 -9.85
C ARG A 40 -10.89 -11.37 -9.13
N VAL A 41 -10.34 -12.06 -8.13
CA VAL A 41 -9.16 -11.61 -7.36
C VAL A 41 -7.93 -11.61 -8.25
N LYS A 42 -7.77 -12.63 -9.11
CA LYS A 42 -6.68 -12.67 -10.09
C LYS A 42 -6.72 -11.45 -11.01
N LYS A 43 -7.89 -11.11 -11.59
CA LYS A 43 -8.07 -9.91 -12.42
C LYS A 43 -7.73 -8.60 -11.69
N LEU A 44 -8.19 -8.44 -10.45
CA LEU A 44 -7.87 -7.24 -9.64
C LEU A 44 -6.38 -7.14 -9.32
N LYS A 45 -5.72 -8.27 -9.01
CA LYS A 45 -4.27 -8.31 -8.81
C LYS A 45 -3.52 -7.96 -10.09
N ASP A 46 -3.94 -8.50 -11.23
CA ASP A 46 -3.32 -8.20 -12.52
C ASP A 46 -3.49 -6.71 -12.86
N GLN A 47 -4.66 -6.11 -12.59
CA GLN A 47 -4.86 -4.66 -12.72
C GLN A 47 -3.94 -3.86 -11.79
N TYR A 48 -3.81 -4.26 -10.52
CA TYR A 48 -2.89 -3.62 -9.58
C TYR A 48 -1.45 -3.60 -10.08
N LEU A 49 -0.95 -4.76 -10.55
CA LEU A 49 0.43 -4.91 -11.01
C LEU A 49 0.72 -4.13 -12.30
N ASN A 50 -0.29 -3.94 -13.15
CA ASN A 50 -0.17 -3.16 -14.39
C ASN A 50 -0.45 -1.66 -14.21
N THR A 51 -0.85 -1.21 -13.03
CA THR A 51 -1.14 0.22 -12.79
C THR A 51 0.07 0.94 -12.19
N LEU A 52 0.34 2.15 -12.69
CA LEU A 52 1.37 3.04 -12.18
C LEU A 52 0.98 3.63 -10.81
N SER A 53 1.97 3.94 -10.00
CA SER A 53 1.79 4.76 -8.80
C SER A 53 1.54 6.21 -9.21
N SER A 54 0.45 6.82 -8.74
CA SER A 54 0.04 8.16 -9.19
C SER A 54 -0.31 9.08 -8.02
N ALA A 55 0.12 10.33 -8.13
CA ALA A 55 -0.22 11.41 -7.20
C ALA A 55 -1.38 12.25 -7.75
N SER A 56 -2.42 12.46 -6.94
CA SER A 56 -3.54 13.35 -7.25
C SER A 56 -3.44 14.66 -6.47
N MET A 57 -3.94 15.75 -7.06
CA MET A 57 -4.00 17.06 -6.43
C MET A 57 -5.40 17.44 -5.90
N GLU A 58 -6.44 16.62 -6.09
CA GLU A 58 -7.81 16.96 -5.66
C GLU A 58 -7.88 17.22 -4.15
N PHE A 59 -7.41 16.25 -3.34
CA PHE A 59 -7.43 16.39 -1.89
C PHE A 59 -6.64 17.60 -1.39
N PRO A 60 -5.33 17.77 -1.72
CA PRO A 60 -4.55 18.90 -1.20
C PRO A 60 -5.09 20.23 -1.70
N TYR A 61 -5.61 20.31 -2.93
CA TYR A 61 -6.26 21.52 -3.43
C TYR A 61 -7.45 21.93 -2.55
N TRP A 62 -8.42 21.03 -2.36
CA TRP A 62 -9.62 21.33 -1.59
C TRP A 62 -9.34 21.56 -0.13
N TYR A 63 -8.42 20.78 0.44
CA TYR A 63 -7.98 20.97 1.82
C TYR A 63 -7.36 22.37 2.00
N SER A 64 -6.34 22.71 1.20
CA SER A 64 -5.60 23.97 1.36
C SER A 64 -6.50 25.17 1.13
N ARG A 65 -7.37 25.11 0.11
CA ARG A 65 -8.36 26.16 -0.15
C ARG A 65 -9.24 26.43 1.07
N LYS A 66 -9.88 25.40 1.62
CA LYS A 66 -10.77 25.57 2.79
C LYS A 66 -10.00 25.97 4.05
N PHE A 67 -8.80 25.43 4.23
CA PHE A 67 -7.95 25.78 5.35
C PHE A 67 -7.56 27.26 5.31
N MET A 68 -7.18 27.79 4.14
CA MET A 68 -6.84 29.22 3.96
C MET A 68 -8.07 30.13 4.12
N GLU A 69 -9.26 29.71 3.67
CA GLU A 69 -10.51 30.46 3.87
C GLU A 69 -10.88 30.67 5.35
N LEU A 70 -10.45 29.76 6.24
CA LEU A 70 -10.77 29.75 7.67
C LEU A 70 -9.61 30.29 8.51
N ASP A 71 -8.85 31.23 7.98
CA ASP A 71 -7.76 31.86 8.75
C ASP A 71 -8.30 32.63 9.95
N GLY A 72 -7.68 32.43 11.12
CA GLY A 72 -8.14 32.96 12.40
C GLY A 72 -9.18 32.11 13.15
N GLU A 73 -9.65 31.00 12.57
CA GLU A 73 -10.55 30.06 13.25
C GLU A 73 -9.80 29.17 14.27
N VAL A 74 -10.53 28.61 15.23
CA VAL A 74 -10.02 27.61 16.19
C VAL A 74 -9.38 26.44 15.42
N PRO A 75 -8.11 26.06 15.72
CA PRO A 75 -7.36 25.09 14.91
C PRO A 75 -8.07 23.76 14.64
N GLU A 76 -8.75 23.21 15.65
CA GLU A 76 -9.48 21.95 15.56
C GLU A 76 -10.69 22.07 14.61
N ILE A 77 -11.43 23.17 14.69
CA ILE A 77 -12.55 23.48 13.80
C ILE A 77 -12.05 23.70 12.38
N ARG A 78 -10.97 24.49 12.23
CA ARG A 78 -10.32 24.76 10.95
C ARG A 78 -9.88 23.48 10.26
N ARG A 79 -9.18 22.59 10.98
CA ARG A 79 -8.71 21.29 10.48
C ARG A 79 -9.87 20.38 10.12
N ALA A 80 -10.87 20.24 10.98
CA ALA A 80 -12.03 19.38 10.73
C ALA A 80 -12.84 19.85 9.52
N ALA A 81 -13.07 21.16 9.40
CA ALA A 81 -13.77 21.75 8.26
C ALA A 81 -13.02 21.55 6.95
N ALA A 82 -11.69 21.74 6.95
CA ALA A 82 -10.86 21.51 5.77
C ALA A 82 -10.84 20.04 5.33
N LEU A 83 -10.73 19.09 6.27
CA LEU A 83 -10.81 17.66 5.99
C LEU A 83 -12.18 17.27 5.43
N LYS A 84 -13.27 17.73 6.06
CA LYS A 84 -14.63 17.51 5.56
C LYS A 84 -14.77 18.03 4.15
N HIS A 85 -14.28 19.25 3.89
CA HIS A 85 -14.36 19.86 2.57
C HIS A 85 -13.59 19.04 1.53
N ALA A 86 -12.35 18.64 1.82
CA ALA A 86 -11.56 17.82 0.91
C ALA A 86 -12.22 16.47 0.59
N PHE A 87 -12.58 15.68 1.60
CA PHE A 87 -13.22 14.37 1.39
C PHE A 87 -14.60 14.46 0.71
N SER A 88 -15.31 15.58 0.82
CA SER A 88 -16.60 15.76 0.14
C SER A 88 -16.46 16.13 -1.34
N HIS A 89 -15.26 16.50 -1.80
CA HIS A 89 -15.02 16.99 -3.17
C HIS A 89 -14.05 16.12 -3.98
N ILE A 90 -13.51 15.04 -3.40
CA ILE A 90 -12.71 14.07 -4.17
C ILE A 90 -13.61 13.26 -5.11
N THR A 91 -13.07 12.89 -6.26
CA THR A 91 -13.76 12.07 -7.25
C THR A 91 -13.82 10.60 -6.76
N PRO A 92 -15.02 10.05 -6.45
CA PRO A 92 -15.14 8.65 -6.07
C PRO A 92 -14.97 7.77 -7.30
N THR A 93 -14.23 6.66 -7.15
CA THR A 93 -14.00 5.70 -8.24
C THR A 93 -14.33 4.29 -7.75
N ILE A 94 -14.98 3.52 -8.62
CA ILE A 94 -15.32 2.11 -8.40
C ILE A 94 -14.77 1.34 -9.60
N TRP A 95 -13.92 0.34 -9.36
CA TRP A 95 -13.31 -0.42 -10.43
C TRP A 95 -14.09 -1.70 -10.75
N PRO A 96 -14.11 -2.15 -12.03
CA PRO A 96 -14.81 -3.37 -12.40
C PRO A 96 -14.34 -4.59 -11.61
N GLY A 97 -15.28 -5.29 -10.99
CA GLY A 97 -15.00 -6.52 -10.22
C GLY A 97 -14.70 -6.28 -8.73
N GLU A 98 -14.70 -5.03 -8.26
CA GLU A 98 -14.65 -4.73 -6.83
C GLU A 98 -15.95 -5.15 -6.12
N LEU A 99 -15.81 -5.57 -4.87
CA LEU A 99 -16.94 -5.73 -3.93
C LEU A 99 -16.78 -4.78 -2.74
N LEU A 100 -15.54 -4.63 -2.28
CA LEU A 100 -15.15 -3.58 -1.35
C LEU A 100 -14.68 -2.41 -2.19
N VAL A 101 -15.46 -1.33 -2.16
CA VAL A 101 -15.22 -0.13 -2.97
C VAL A 101 -14.54 0.97 -2.16
N GLY A 102 -14.06 1.98 -2.88
CA GLY A 102 -13.42 3.15 -2.30
C GLY A 102 -11.92 3.15 -2.59
N GLY A 103 -11.34 4.34 -2.52
CA GLY A 103 -9.94 4.58 -2.78
C GLY A 103 -9.53 5.92 -2.21
N LYS A 104 -8.23 6.15 -2.07
CA LYS A 104 -7.71 7.43 -1.57
C LYS A 104 -7.89 8.56 -2.59
N THR A 105 -7.87 8.23 -3.88
CA THR A 105 -8.04 9.14 -5.01
C THR A 105 -8.75 8.41 -6.14
N TYR A 106 -8.97 9.09 -7.27
CA TYR A 106 -9.50 8.48 -8.49
C TYR A 106 -8.50 7.57 -9.24
N HIS A 107 -7.26 7.45 -8.77
CA HIS A 107 -6.28 6.51 -9.33
C HIS A 107 -6.32 5.17 -8.58
N TYR A 108 -6.18 4.05 -9.32
CA TYR A 108 -6.15 2.70 -8.73
C TYR A 108 -5.02 2.54 -7.68
N ARG A 109 -3.82 3.06 -7.99
CA ARG A 109 -2.68 3.16 -7.05
C ARG A 109 -2.39 4.63 -6.75
N GLY A 110 -3.41 5.27 -6.20
CA GLY A 110 -3.42 6.69 -5.91
C GLY A 110 -2.94 7.07 -4.52
N SER A 111 -2.15 8.14 -4.45
CA SER A 111 -1.91 8.90 -3.24
C SER A 111 -2.02 10.39 -3.53
N PHE A 112 -1.89 11.21 -2.51
CA PHE A 112 -1.84 12.67 -2.64
C PHE A 112 -0.87 13.23 -1.61
N PRO A 113 -0.24 14.37 -1.92
CA PRO A 113 0.66 15.01 -0.98
C PRO A 113 -0.07 15.72 0.14
N MET A 114 0.66 15.94 1.24
CA MET A 114 0.23 16.74 2.37
C MET A 114 1.30 17.83 2.58
N PRO A 115 1.23 18.96 1.84
CA PRO A 115 2.28 19.98 1.87
C PRO A 115 2.55 20.50 3.29
N TRP A 116 1.51 20.62 4.11
CA TRP A 116 1.63 21.04 5.52
C TRP A 116 2.35 20.03 6.44
N GLU A 117 2.62 18.80 6.00
CA GLU A 117 3.39 17.79 6.75
C GLU A 117 4.81 17.62 6.21
N SER A 118 4.96 17.51 4.89
CA SER A 118 6.24 17.25 4.25
C SER A 118 6.22 17.71 2.79
N GLU A 119 7.02 18.73 2.49
CA GLU A 119 7.19 19.29 1.14
C GLU A 119 8.44 18.77 0.44
N GLY A 120 9.28 17.97 1.12
CA GLY A 120 10.62 17.62 0.66
C GLY A 120 10.65 16.96 -0.73
N TYR A 121 9.62 16.18 -1.09
CA TYR A 121 9.53 15.59 -2.42
C TYR A 121 9.26 16.63 -3.51
N PHE A 122 8.37 17.59 -3.26
CA PHE A 122 8.01 18.62 -4.25
C PHE A 122 9.16 19.60 -4.43
N MET A 123 9.79 20.01 -3.33
CA MET A 123 10.99 20.85 -3.40
C MET A 123 12.13 20.16 -4.15
N ALA A 124 12.34 18.86 -3.93
CA ALA A 124 13.39 18.10 -4.63
C ALA A 124 13.10 17.89 -6.13
N LYS A 125 11.85 18.05 -6.56
CA LYS A 125 11.39 17.83 -7.93
C LYS A 125 10.83 19.09 -8.60
N GLU A 126 11.00 20.25 -7.96
CA GLU A 126 10.38 21.52 -8.35
C GLU A 126 10.73 21.88 -9.80
N ASP A 127 12.02 21.87 -10.15
CA ASP A 127 12.50 22.21 -11.48
C ASP A 127 11.93 21.29 -12.58
N GLU A 128 11.91 19.98 -12.35
CA GLU A 128 11.32 19.01 -13.30
C GLU A 128 9.82 19.23 -13.47
N LEU A 129 9.10 19.47 -12.38
CA LEU A 129 7.65 19.69 -12.42
C LEU A 129 7.31 21.01 -13.10
N TYR A 130 8.07 22.07 -12.85
CA TYR A 130 7.89 23.38 -13.48
C TYR A 130 8.11 23.31 -15.00
N GLN A 131 9.19 22.65 -15.44
CA GLN A 131 9.47 22.50 -16.88
C GLN A 131 8.40 21.68 -17.61
N ASN A 132 7.85 20.64 -16.97
CA ASN A 132 6.76 19.86 -17.56
C ASN A 132 5.42 20.61 -17.63
N ALA A 133 5.28 21.74 -16.93
CA ALA A 133 4.07 22.55 -16.89
C ALA A 133 4.09 23.77 -17.84
N LEU A 134 5.24 24.06 -18.47
CA LEU A 134 5.41 25.06 -19.53
C LEU A 134 5.02 24.47 -20.90
#